data_AF-A0A2Z7B5N2-F1
#
_entry.id   AF-A0A2Z7B5N2-F1
#
_cell.length_a   1.000
_cell.length_b   1.000
_cell.length_c   1.000
_cell.angle_alpha   90.00
_cell.angle_beta   90.00
_cell.angle_gamma   90.00
#
_symmetry.space_group_name_H-M   'P 1'
#
loop_
_entity.id
_entity.type
_entity.pdbx_description
1 polymer ?
#
loop_
_entity_poly.entity_id
_entity_poly.type
_entity_poly.pdbx_seq_one_letter_code
_entity_poly.pdbx_strand_id
1 'polypeptide(L)'
;MLRDDAMIWWEGAKLSVDLANLSWDEFKRVFFEQYFTADKRSELKREFLTLKQGSMSVPEYIQKFERGCYFVPLIGRDPEEKLSHFVEGLRPTFKLNVRLAGPKTYREAVDKAM
;
A
#
# COMPACT_ATOMS: atom_id res chain seq x y z
N MET A 1 1.24 -18.11 -10.21
CA MET A 1 0.59 -19.38 -9.84
C MET A 1 0.72 -19.57 -8.34
N LEU A 2 -0.39 -19.89 -7.65
CA LEU A 2 -0.37 -20.33 -6.25
C LEU A 2 0.27 -21.73 -6.17
N ARG A 3 0.95 -22.04 -5.07
CA ARG A 3 1.63 -23.32 -4.85
C ARG A 3 1.25 -23.90 -3.49
N ASP A 4 1.30 -25.22 -3.38
CA ASP A 4 1.12 -25.98 -2.13
C ASP A 4 -0.21 -25.62 -1.41
N ASP A 5 -0.14 -25.24 -0.13
CA ASP A 5 -1.30 -24.87 0.69
C ASP A 5 -2.13 -23.73 0.08
N ALA A 6 -1.49 -22.86 -0.70
CA ALA A 6 -2.20 -21.78 -1.39
C ALA A 6 -3.08 -22.27 -2.54
N MET A 7 -2.71 -23.37 -3.17
CA MET A 7 -3.56 -24.02 -4.16
C MET A 7 -4.75 -24.72 -3.49
N ILE A 8 -4.50 -25.48 -2.42
CA ILE A 8 -5.54 -26.23 -1.70
C ILE A 8 -6.62 -25.28 -1.15
N TRP A 9 -6.19 -24.19 -0.51
CA TRP A 9 -7.13 -23.16 -0.06
C TRP A 9 -7.92 -22.56 -1.22
N TRP A 10 -7.26 -22.22 -2.32
CA TRP A 10 -7.93 -21.58 -3.45
C TRP A 10 -9.00 -22.48 -4.07
N GLU A 11 -8.74 -23.79 -4.19
CA GLU A 11 -9.73 -24.77 -4.62
C GLU A 11 -10.97 -24.80 -3.71
N GLY A 12 -10.78 -24.69 -2.39
CA GLY A 12 -11.89 -24.60 -1.42
C GLY A 12 -12.63 -23.26 -1.47
N ALA A 13 -11.89 -22.15 -1.55
CA ALA A 13 -12.47 -20.79 -1.60
C ALA A 13 -13.37 -20.61 -2.82
N LYS A 14 -13.02 -21.21 -3.96
CA LYS A 14 -13.85 -21.20 -5.19
C LYS A 14 -15.28 -21.72 -5.00
N LEU A 15 -15.55 -22.48 -3.94
CA LEU A 15 -16.90 -22.96 -3.62
C LEU A 15 -17.79 -21.88 -2.97
N SER A 16 -17.18 -20.83 -2.40
CA SER A 16 -17.89 -19.76 -1.68
C SER A 16 -17.85 -18.40 -2.38
N VAL A 17 -17.13 -18.29 -3.51
CA VAL A 17 -17.09 -17.09 -4.34
C VAL A 17 -17.69 -17.35 -5.71
N ASP A 18 -18.49 -16.40 -6.20
CA ASP A 18 -18.97 -16.40 -7.58
C ASP A 18 -17.81 -16.05 -8.53
N LEU A 19 -17.15 -17.09 -9.03
CA LEU A 19 -15.99 -16.96 -9.93
C LEU A 19 -16.32 -16.22 -11.22
N ALA A 20 -17.56 -16.29 -11.72
CA ALA A 20 -17.93 -15.64 -12.98
C ALA A 20 -17.94 -14.11 -12.83
N ASN A 21 -18.19 -13.61 -11.62
CA ASN A 21 -18.25 -12.19 -11.31
C ASN A 21 -17.12 -11.72 -10.37
N LEU A 22 -16.14 -12.58 -10.08
CA LEU A 22 -15.06 -12.26 -9.16
C LEU A 22 -14.08 -11.26 -9.80
N SER A 23 -14.17 -10.01 -9.37
CA SER A 23 -13.17 -9.02 -9.77
C SER A 23 -11.80 -9.35 -9.19
N TRP A 24 -10.74 -8.90 -9.86
CA TRP A 24 -9.37 -9.08 -9.37
C TRP A 24 -9.15 -8.43 -7.98
N ASP A 25 -9.85 -7.34 -7.70
CA ASP A 25 -9.81 -6.70 -6.39
C ASP A 25 -10.49 -7.53 -5.30
N GLU A 26 -11.61 -8.16 -5.63
CA GLU A 26 -12.33 -9.08 -4.74
C GLU A 26 -11.47 -10.31 -4.43
N PHE A 27 -10.82 -10.88 -5.44
CA PHE A 27 -9.85 -11.96 -5.26
C PHE A 27 -8.75 -11.59 -4.26
N LYS A 28 -8.09 -10.43 -4.46
CA LYS A 28 -7.03 -9.94 -3.57
C LYS A 28 -7.55 -9.73 -2.15
N ARG A 29 -8.79 -9.24 -1.99
CA ARG A 29 -9.43 -9.07 -0.67
C ARG A 29 -9.58 -10.40 0.04
N VAL A 30 -10.20 -11.38 -0.61
CA VAL A 30 -10.46 -12.72 -0.04
C VAL A 30 -9.14 -13.44 0.27
N PHE A 31 -8.16 -13.36 -0.63
CA PHE A 31 -6.81 -13.87 -0.39
C PHE A 31 -6.17 -13.22 0.84
N PHE A 32 -6.21 -11.88 0.91
CA PHE A 32 -5.64 -11.14 2.03
C PHE A 32 -6.33 -11.49 3.37
N GLU A 33 -7.63 -11.72 3.35
CA GLU A 33 -8.41 -12.10 4.53
C GLU A 33 -8.07 -13.50 5.06
N GLN A 34 -7.75 -14.45 4.18
CA GLN A 34 -7.34 -15.80 4.54
C GLN A 34 -5.94 -15.85 5.18
N TYR A 35 -4.95 -15.21 4.54
CA TYR A 35 -3.54 -15.41 4.90
C TYR A 35 -3.04 -14.46 5.99
N PHE A 36 -3.74 -13.36 6.23
CA PHE A 36 -3.40 -12.42 7.28
C PHE A 36 -4.50 -12.43 8.33
N THR A 37 -4.16 -12.67 9.59
CA THR A 37 -5.13 -12.51 10.69
C THR A 37 -5.65 -11.06 10.77
N ALA A 38 -6.84 -10.85 11.33
CA ALA A 38 -7.39 -9.51 11.53
C ALA A 38 -6.41 -8.58 12.27
N ASP A 39 -5.71 -9.12 13.27
CA ASP A 39 -4.67 -8.41 14.02
C ASP A 39 -3.50 -8.03 13.13
N LYS A 40 -3.02 -8.95 12.28
CA LYS A 40 -1.90 -8.64 11.38
C LYS A 40 -2.28 -7.59 10.34
N ARG A 41 -3.50 -7.66 9.80
CA ARG A 41 -4.02 -6.63 8.89
C ARG A 41 -4.09 -5.27 9.59
N SER A 42 -4.55 -5.24 10.83
CA SER A 42 -4.66 -4.01 11.62
C SER A 42 -3.28 -3.43 11.95
N GLU A 43 -2.30 -4.27 12.25
CA GLU A 43 -0.91 -3.88 12.43
C GLU A 43 -0.33 -3.26 11.15
N LEU A 44 -0.45 -3.93 9.99
CA LEU A 44 0.06 -3.42 8.71
C LEU A 44 -0.57 -2.06 8.34
N LYS A 45 -1.87 -1.89 8.60
CA LYS A 45 -2.55 -0.61 8.40
C LYS A 45 -2.00 0.46 9.33
N ARG A 46 -1.85 0.15 10.62
CA ARG A 46 -1.28 1.08 11.61
C ARG A 46 0.14 1.49 11.23
N GLU A 47 0.99 0.53 10.89
CA GLU A 47 2.37 0.79 10.42
C GLU A 47 2.39 1.79 9.27
N PHE A 48 1.51 1.62 8.28
CA PHE A 48 1.41 2.53 7.15
C PHE A 48 0.89 3.92 7.54
N LEU A 49 -0.20 3.99 8.32
CA LEU A 49 -0.79 5.27 8.75
C LEU A 49 0.17 6.09 9.62
N THR A 50 1.08 5.43 10.35
CA THR A 50 2.12 6.09 11.15
C THR A 50 3.46 6.20 10.43
N LEU A 51 3.55 5.79 9.16
CA LEU A 51 4.81 5.74 8.43
C LEU A 51 5.40 7.14 8.24
N LYS A 52 6.58 7.36 8.82
CA LYS A 52 7.44 8.52 8.58
C LYS A 52 8.78 8.04 8.03
N GLN A 53 9.41 8.84 7.18
CA GLN A 53 10.74 8.54 6.64
C GLN A 53 11.77 8.32 7.77
N GLY A 54 11.78 9.19 8.79
CA GLY A 54 12.69 9.08 9.92
C GLY A 54 14.16 9.01 9.46
N SER A 55 14.86 7.96 9.89
CA SER A 55 16.25 7.66 9.51
C SER A 55 16.39 6.89 8.19
N MET A 56 15.27 6.44 7.59
CA MET A 56 15.32 5.69 6.33
C MET A 56 15.81 6.58 5.19
N SER A 57 16.53 5.95 4.26
CA SER A 57 16.77 6.54 2.95
C SER A 57 15.44 6.78 2.22
N VAL A 58 15.45 7.69 1.25
CA VAL A 58 14.25 7.97 0.44
C VAL A 58 13.75 6.72 -0.30
N PRO A 59 14.62 5.89 -0.93
CA PRO A 59 14.19 4.63 -1.55
C PRO A 59 13.52 3.65 -0.59
N GLU A 60 14.06 3.47 0.62
CA GLU A 60 13.46 2.60 1.64
C GLU A 60 12.08 3.10 2.08
N TYR A 61 11.95 4.42 2.25
CA TYR A 61 10.67 5.05 2.56
C TYR A 61 9.65 4.85 1.44
N ILE A 62 10.03 5.07 0.18
CA ILE A 62 9.17 4.85 -1.00
C ILE A 62 8.70 3.39 -1.04
N GLN A 63 9.61 2.43 -0.85
CA GLN A 63 9.27 1.01 -0.87
C GLN A 63 8.23 0.66 0.21
N LYS A 64 8.41 1.15 1.44
CA LYS A 64 7.44 0.93 2.52
C LYS A 64 6.12 1.65 2.27
N PHE A 65 6.17 2.85 1.70
CA PHE A 65 4.98 3.63 1.39
C PHE A 65 4.12 2.94 0.32
N GLU A 66 4.74 2.49 -0.77
CA GLU A 66 4.04 1.74 -1.82
C GLU A 66 3.47 0.42 -1.31
N ARG A 67 4.22 -0.30 -0.47
CA ARG A 67 3.69 -1.50 0.19
C ARG A 67 2.45 -1.19 1.04
N GLY A 68 2.46 -0.10 1.79
CA GLY A 68 1.34 0.31 2.63
C GLY A 68 0.10 0.77 1.85
N CYS A 69 0.29 1.36 0.67
CA CYS A 69 -0.81 1.74 -0.25
C CYS A 69 -1.68 0.54 -0.65
N TYR A 70 -1.13 -0.68 -0.69
CA TYR A 70 -1.91 -1.90 -0.91
C TYR A 70 -2.84 -2.25 0.26
N PHE A 71 -2.45 -1.92 1.49
CA PHE A 71 -3.20 -2.25 2.71
C PHE A 71 -4.22 -1.18 3.11
N VAL A 72 -4.04 0.05 2.64
CA VAL A 72 -4.98 1.15 2.85
C VAL A 72 -5.39 1.75 1.49
N PRO A 73 -6.34 1.10 0.78
CA PRO A 73 -6.77 1.54 -0.54
C PRO A 73 -7.32 2.97 -0.59
N LEU A 74 -7.88 3.47 0.52
CA LEU A 74 -8.35 4.85 0.64
C LEU A 74 -7.25 5.87 0.31
N ILE A 75 -6.01 5.59 0.74
CA ILE A 75 -4.85 6.43 0.42
C ILE A 75 -4.24 6.01 -0.91
N GLY A 76 -4.08 4.69 -1.14
CA GLY A 76 -3.35 4.20 -2.31
C GLY A 76 -4.04 4.44 -3.66
N ARG A 77 -5.36 4.54 -3.69
CA ARG A 77 -6.17 4.71 -4.92
C ARG A 77 -6.58 6.14 -5.20
N ASP A 78 -6.57 6.99 -4.18
CA ASP A 78 -6.86 8.40 -4.33
C ASP A 78 -5.54 9.16 -4.62
N PRO A 79 -5.39 9.79 -5.80
CA PRO A 79 -4.13 10.44 -6.17
C PRO A 79 -3.74 11.60 -5.23
N GLU A 80 -4.72 12.33 -4.71
CA GLU A 80 -4.49 13.49 -3.83
C GLU A 80 -4.08 13.02 -2.44
N GLU A 81 -4.78 12.02 -1.88
CA GLU A 81 -4.42 11.40 -0.62
C GLU A 81 -3.05 10.71 -0.69
N LYS A 82 -2.76 9.98 -1.78
CA LYS A 82 -1.47 9.33 -1.99
C LYS A 82 -0.33 10.34 -2.01
N LEU A 83 -0.49 11.44 -2.75
CA LEU A 83 0.49 12.52 -2.82
C LEU A 83 0.67 13.20 -1.44
N SER A 84 -0.44 13.60 -0.81
CA SER A 84 -0.43 14.29 0.49
C SER A 84 0.25 13.44 1.56
N HIS A 85 -0.14 12.17 1.71
CA HIS A 85 0.44 11.26 2.70
C HIS A 85 1.94 11.00 2.46
N PHE A 86 2.36 10.89 1.20
CA PHE A 86 3.77 10.71 0.86
C PHE A 86 4.59 11.94 1.29
N VAL A 87 4.16 13.13 0.89
CA VAL A 87 4.86 14.38 1.25
C VAL A 87 4.85 14.55 2.77
N GLU A 88 3.74 14.26 3.45
CA GLU A 88 3.61 14.38 4.91
C GLU A 88 4.48 13.40 5.70
N GLY A 89 4.84 12.26 5.10
CA GLY A 89 5.72 11.28 5.72
C GLY A 89 7.22 11.58 5.54
N LEU A 90 7.61 12.42 4.58
CA LEU A 90 9.01 12.81 4.39
C LEU A 90 9.58 13.55 5.59
N ARG A 91 10.89 13.35 5.85
CA ARG A 91 11.62 14.10 6.88
C ARG A 91 11.76 15.56 6.47
N PRO A 92 11.91 16.51 7.42
CA PRO A 92 11.80 17.95 7.15
C PRO A 92 12.61 18.47 5.96
N THR A 93 13.87 18.03 5.83
CA THR A 93 14.76 18.47 4.75
C THR A 93 14.23 18.11 3.35
N PHE A 94 13.76 16.88 3.15
CA PHE A 94 13.20 16.46 1.86
C PHE A 94 11.78 16.99 1.66
N LYS A 95 10.97 17.02 2.73
CA LYS A 95 9.61 17.58 2.70
C LYS A 95 9.60 19.02 2.18
N LEU A 96 10.52 19.86 2.67
CA LEU A 96 10.62 21.25 2.22
C LEU A 96 10.96 21.34 0.73
N ASN A 97 11.98 20.60 0.28
CA ASN A 97 12.40 20.61 -1.12
C ASN A 97 11.28 20.16 -2.07
N VAL A 98 10.58 19.07 -1.71
CA VAL A 98 9.45 18.57 -2.51
C VAL A 98 8.30 19.58 -2.53
N ARG A 99 7.95 20.20 -1.40
CA ARG A 99 6.90 21.23 -1.36
C ARG A 99 7.23 22.46 -2.20
N LEU A 100 8.48 22.93 -2.18
CA LEU A 100 8.93 24.05 -3.01
C LEU A 100 8.86 23.74 -4.50
N ALA A 101 9.05 22.48 -4.90
CA ALA A 101 8.89 22.04 -6.28
C ALA A 101 7.42 21.99 -6.74
N GLY A 102 6.46 22.00 -5.81
CA GLY A 102 5.02 22.02 -6.11
C GLY A 102 4.54 20.85 -6.98
N PRO A 103 4.82 19.58 -6.65
CA PRO A 103 4.40 18.44 -7.45
C PRO A 103 2.87 18.35 -7.48
N LYS A 104 2.34 18.03 -8.66
CA LYS A 104 0.89 17.76 -8.86
C LYS A 104 0.58 16.28 -8.81
N THR A 105 1.60 15.43 -8.86
CA THR A 105 1.44 13.97 -8.86
C THR A 105 2.39 13.31 -7.88
N TYR A 106 2.01 12.13 -7.40
CA TYR A 106 2.88 11.28 -6.57
C TYR A 106 4.23 10.99 -7.25
N ARG A 107 4.22 10.74 -8.57
CA ARG A 107 5.44 10.46 -9.33
C ARG A 107 6.40 11.65 -9.31
N GLU A 108 5.91 12.86 -9.55
CA GLU A 108 6.72 14.08 -9.46
C GLU A 108 7.29 14.27 -8.05
N ALA A 109 6.52 13.98 -7.00
CA ALA A 109 7.00 14.07 -5.64
C ALA A 109 8.14 13.06 -5.36
N VAL A 110 8.03 11.84 -5.89
CA VAL A 110 9.09 10.81 -5.81
C VAL A 110 10.34 11.27 -6.55
N ASP A 111 10.20 11.74 -7.79
CA ASP A 111 11.31 12.22 -8.62
C ASP A 111 12.07 13.38 -7.97
N LYS A 112 11.39 14.21 -7.16
CA LYS A 112 11.99 15.33 -6.42
C LYS A 112 12.59 14.94 -5.07
N ALA A 113 12.16 13.82 -4.50
CA ALA A 113 12.67 13.33 -3.22
C ALA A 113 13.97 12.53 -3.40
N MET A 114 14.17 11.92 -4.58
CA MET A 114 15.37 11.19 -5.00
C MET A 114 16.53 12.13 -5.33
#